data_AF-A0A7W5F7Y8-F1
#
_entry.id   AF-A0A7W5F7Y8-F1
#
_cell.length_a   1.000
_cell.length_b   1.000
_cell.length_c   1.000
_cell.angle_alpha   90.00
_cell.angle_beta   90.00
_cell.angle_gamma   90.00
#
_symmetry.space_group_name_H-M   'P 1'
#
loop_
_entity.id
_entity.type
_entity.pdbx_description
1 polymer ?
#
loop_
_entity_poly.entity_id
_entity_poly.type
_entity_poly.pdbx_seq_one_letter_code
_entity_poly.pdbx_strand_id
1 'polypeptide(L)'
;MLRTRRSVRRAAAIAAGTLTAALVPALIPAPAHAWAPADTATITPGVQMYTQGAQCTANFVFADSSSNVYVGYAAHCAGLGEATDTNGCAAESLPLGTPVTFNEGGSLLGEGTVLGKGKLAYSSWLTMKKQGTKDANTCAYNDFALVKVDAADKGKVNPSVPIWGGPTGVDTDGTAAGDKVYSYGNSSVRADLDLLSPKIGLSLGDSVNGTRWSHPLYNLTPGIPGDSGSGFLNADGQAVGTLSTLGLLPLPASNNIGDMDLELKFAQASSGISGLRLVKGTEPFSPIL
;
A
#
# COMPACT_ATOMS: atom_id res chain seq x y z
N MET A 1 100.02 12.86 -36.57
CA MET A 1 99.10 13.46 -37.56
C MET A 1 97.73 12.78 -37.43
N LEU A 2 96.68 13.60 -37.48
CA LEU A 2 95.24 13.31 -37.67
C LEU A 2 94.39 12.56 -36.61
N ARG A 3 93.27 13.25 -36.30
CA ARG A 3 92.09 12.91 -35.46
C ARG A 3 91.11 11.99 -36.19
N THR A 4 90.33 11.18 -35.44
CA THR A 4 88.86 10.99 -35.59
C THR A 4 88.31 10.16 -34.41
N ARG A 5 87.61 10.75 -33.43
CA ARG A 5 86.15 11.01 -33.27
C ARG A 5 85.29 9.81 -32.78
N ARG A 6 84.72 10.06 -31.58
CA ARG A 6 83.67 9.41 -30.78
C ARG A 6 82.52 8.75 -31.55
N SER A 7 81.88 7.75 -30.91
CA SER A 7 80.42 7.69 -30.68
C SER A 7 80.06 6.65 -29.62
N VAL A 8 79.52 7.09 -28.48
CA VAL A 8 78.93 6.26 -27.42
C VAL A 8 77.47 6.01 -27.78
N ARG A 9 77.04 4.75 -27.87
CA ARG A 9 75.61 4.39 -27.97
C ARG A 9 75.09 4.04 -26.57
N ARG A 10 74.17 4.87 -26.06
CA ARG A 10 73.41 4.63 -24.84
C ARG A 10 72.33 3.57 -25.13
N ALA A 11 72.30 2.51 -24.33
CA ALA A 11 71.18 1.58 -24.26
C ALA A 11 70.07 2.22 -23.41
N ALA A 12 68.85 2.30 -23.94
CA ALA A 12 67.65 2.65 -23.18
C ALA A 12 66.93 1.36 -22.79
N ALA A 13 66.89 1.07 -21.48
CA ALA A 13 66.09 0.01 -20.91
C ALA A 13 64.65 0.53 -20.73
N ILE A 14 63.68 -0.13 -21.37
CA ILE A 14 62.25 0.12 -21.17
C ILE A 14 61.81 -0.82 -20.04
N ALA A 15 61.59 -0.25 -18.86
CA ALA A 15 60.98 -0.95 -17.74
C ALA A 15 59.45 -0.99 -17.93
N ALA A 16 58.91 -2.19 -18.15
CA ALA A 16 57.47 -2.42 -18.14
C ALA A 16 56.97 -2.49 -16.69
N GLY A 17 56.38 -1.41 -16.20
CA GLY A 17 55.70 -1.38 -14.91
C GLY A 17 54.34 -2.08 -15.00
N THR A 18 54.19 -3.19 -14.30
CA THR A 18 52.91 -3.86 -14.09
C THR A 18 52.07 -3.04 -13.11
N LEU A 19 51.08 -2.30 -13.62
CA LEU A 19 50.03 -1.71 -12.78
C LEU A 19 49.07 -2.82 -12.32
N THR A 20 49.16 -3.22 -11.06
CA THR A 20 48.08 -3.94 -10.38
C THR A 20 46.94 -2.96 -10.13
N ALA A 21 45.89 -3.04 -10.94
CA ALA A 21 44.64 -2.33 -10.70
C ALA A 21 43.98 -2.88 -9.42
N ALA A 22 43.87 -2.05 -8.39
CA ALA A 22 43.10 -2.37 -7.20
C ALA A 22 41.60 -2.45 -7.59
N LEU A 23 41.01 -3.64 -7.43
CA LEU A 23 39.58 -3.84 -7.52
C LEU A 23 38.91 -3.12 -6.36
N VAL A 24 38.42 -1.91 -6.61
CA VAL A 24 37.49 -1.22 -5.71
C VAL A 24 36.17 -2.00 -5.78
N PRO A 25 35.60 -2.49 -4.67
CA PRO A 25 34.28 -3.10 -4.71
C PRO A 25 33.30 -2.02 -5.18
N ALA A 26 32.64 -2.24 -6.31
CA ALA A 26 31.50 -1.42 -6.68
C ALA A 26 30.45 -1.61 -5.58
N LEU A 27 30.11 -0.54 -4.86
CA LEU A 27 28.94 -0.49 -3.99
C LEU A 27 27.72 -0.81 -4.87
N ILE A 28 27.22 -2.04 -4.78
CA ILE A 28 25.91 -2.38 -5.35
C ILE A 28 24.92 -1.46 -4.65
N PRO A 29 24.16 -0.61 -5.36
CA PRO A 29 23.13 0.20 -4.74
C PRO A 29 22.15 -0.76 -4.06
N ALA A 30 22.04 -0.66 -2.73
CA ALA A 30 21.00 -1.37 -2.00
C ALA A 30 19.65 -0.97 -2.59
N PRO A 31 18.71 -1.91 -2.78
CA PRO A 31 17.38 -1.56 -3.25
C PRO A 31 16.79 -0.49 -2.32
N ALA A 32 16.03 0.43 -2.91
CA ALA A 32 15.21 1.35 -2.16
C ALA A 32 14.29 0.51 -1.25
N HIS A 33 14.66 0.46 0.03
CA HIS A 33 14.17 -0.46 1.07
C HIS A 33 14.45 -1.95 0.80
N ALA A 34 15.24 -2.58 1.66
CA ALA A 34 15.20 -4.03 1.78
C ALA A 34 13.89 -4.40 2.51
N TRP A 35 12.90 -4.90 1.78
CA TRP A 35 11.67 -5.45 2.34
C TRP A 35 11.97 -6.72 3.14
N ALA A 36 11.17 -7.00 4.17
CA ALA A 36 11.22 -8.28 4.86
C ALA A 36 10.91 -9.41 3.86
N PRO A 37 11.47 -10.62 3.99
CA PRO A 37 11.03 -11.77 3.20
C PRO A 37 9.52 -12.02 3.37
N ALA A 38 8.82 -12.37 2.28
CA ALA A 38 7.35 -12.43 2.28
C ALA A 38 6.79 -13.49 3.24
N ASP A 39 7.53 -14.56 3.50
CA ASP A 39 7.17 -15.66 4.38
C ASP A 39 7.32 -15.34 5.89
N THR A 40 8.01 -14.25 6.22
CA THR A 40 8.33 -13.86 7.62
C THR A 40 7.95 -12.41 7.95
N ALA A 41 7.49 -11.65 6.96
CA ALA A 41 7.00 -10.30 7.15
C ALA A 41 5.74 -10.30 8.03
N THR A 42 5.70 -9.41 9.03
CA THR A 42 4.55 -9.29 9.93
C THR A 42 3.69 -8.07 9.64
N ILE A 43 4.18 -7.12 8.84
CA ILE A 43 3.40 -5.96 8.38
C ILE A 43 3.22 -6.09 6.86
N THR A 44 2.05 -6.57 6.46
CA THR A 44 1.70 -6.81 5.05
C THR A 44 0.34 -6.18 4.74
N PRO A 45 -0.01 -5.98 3.45
CA PRO A 45 -1.42 -5.95 3.05
C PRO A 45 -2.22 -7.01 3.80
N GLY A 46 -3.39 -6.66 4.33
CA GLY A 46 -4.17 -7.60 5.12
C GLY A 46 -3.87 -7.64 6.63
N VAL A 47 -2.83 -6.97 7.14
CA VAL A 47 -2.59 -6.90 8.59
C VAL A 47 -3.70 -6.12 9.29
N GLN A 48 -4.05 -6.48 10.52
CA GLN A 48 -5.01 -5.72 11.31
C GLN A 48 -4.38 -4.40 11.73
N MET A 49 -5.13 -3.31 11.61
CA MET A 49 -4.74 -1.96 11.99
C MET A 49 -5.74 -1.42 13.00
N TYR A 50 -5.23 -0.96 14.15
CA TYR A 50 -6.06 -0.41 15.22
C TYR A 50 -5.80 1.08 15.38
N THR A 51 -6.88 1.87 15.35
CA THR A 51 -6.86 3.32 15.59
C THR A 51 -7.88 3.64 16.68
N GLN A 52 -7.42 3.98 17.89
CA GLN A 52 -8.29 4.23 19.06
C GLN A 52 -9.35 3.13 19.30
N GLY A 53 -8.97 1.85 19.19
CA GLY A 53 -9.87 0.72 19.42
C GLY A 53 -10.73 0.33 18.20
N ALA A 54 -10.80 1.16 17.17
CA ALA A 54 -11.42 0.77 15.90
C ALA A 54 -10.46 -0.12 15.10
N GLN A 55 -10.94 -1.28 14.65
CA GLN A 55 -10.17 -2.23 13.86
C GLN A 55 -10.52 -2.12 12.37
N CYS A 56 -9.47 -2.08 11.55
CA CYS A 56 -9.53 -2.19 10.10
C CYS A 56 -8.43 -3.10 9.58
N THR A 57 -8.45 -3.37 8.28
CA THR A 57 -7.43 -4.16 7.58
C THR A 57 -6.61 -3.25 6.67
N ALA A 58 -5.30 -3.50 6.58
CA ALA A 58 -4.41 -2.79 5.66
C ALA A 58 -4.72 -3.07 4.18
N ASN A 59 -4.59 -2.05 3.30
CA ASN A 59 -4.62 -2.22 1.85
C ASN A 59 -3.24 -2.58 1.27
N PHE A 60 -2.45 -1.59 0.88
CA PHE A 60 -1.20 -1.71 0.14
C PHE A 60 -0.10 -0.92 0.86
N VAL A 61 1.13 -1.18 0.45
CA VAL A 61 2.30 -0.44 0.92
C VAL A 61 2.61 0.69 -0.04
N PHE A 62 2.91 1.87 0.51
CA PHE A 62 3.30 3.05 -0.22
C PHE A 62 4.64 3.57 0.29
N ALA A 63 5.34 4.31 -0.55
CA ALA A 63 6.59 4.95 -0.17
C ALA A 63 6.66 6.35 -0.78
N ASP A 64 7.52 7.18 -0.20
CA ASP A 64 7.83 8.51 -0.71
C ASP A 64 9.27 8.61 -1.23
N SER A 65 9.67 9.80 -1.65
CA SER A 65 11.05 10.11 -2.09
C SER A 65 12.06 10.18 -0.95
N SER A 66 11.60 10.34 0.30
CA SER A 66 12.43 10.43 1.51
C SER A 66 12.62 9.08 2.20
N SER A 67 12.29 7.99 1.52
CA SER A 67 12.35 6.64 2.05
C SER A 67 11.50 6.38 3.30
N ASN A 68 10.39 7.11 3.45
CA ASN A 68 9.34 6.74 4.39
C ASN A 68 8.48 5.62 3.79
N VAL A 69 8.00 4.74 4.66
CA VAL A 69 7.09 3.64 4.31
C VAL A 69 5.74 3.92 4.95
N TYR A 70 4.68 3.68 4.20
CA TYR A 70 3.31 3.85 4.63
C TYR A 70 2.52 2.59 4.34
N VAL A 71 1.57 2.29 5.21
CA VAL A 71 0.55 1.28 4.98
C VAL A 71 -0.77 2.02 4.87
N GLY A 72 -1.50 1.80 3.78
CA GLY A 72 -2.81 2.43 3.63
C GLY A 72 -3.92 1.59 4.25
N TYR A 73 -5.05 2.25 4.49
CA TYR A 73 -6.33 1.67 4.90
C TYR A 73 -7.45 2.67 4.57
N ALA A 74 -8.69 2.38 4.98
CA ALA A 74 -9.79 3.30 4.77
C ALA A 74 -9.72 4.52 5.70
N ALA A 75 -10.11 5.71 5.24
CA ALA A 75 -10.07 6.94 6.04
C ALA A 75 -11.08 6.91 7.19
N HIS A 76 -12.25 6.27 7.00
CA HIS A 76 -13.25 6.09 8.06
C HIS A 76 -12.72 5.27 9.24
N CYS A 77 -11.64 4.50 9.08
CA CYS A 77 -10.98 3.80 10.18
C CYS A 77 -10.38 4.74 11.22
N ALA A 78 -10.14 6.00 10.85
CA ALA A 78 -9.79 7.09 11.74
C ALA A 78 -10.96 8.08 11.94
N GLY A 79 -12.16 7.74 11.47
CA GLY A 79 -13.37 8.52 11.64
C GLY A 79 -13.84 8.56 13.09
N LEU A 80 -14.56 9.62 13.44
CA LEU A 80 -15.24 9.77 14.74
C LEU A 80 -16.75 9.47 14.65
N GLY A 81 -17.23 9.14 13.45
CA GLY A 81 -18.62 8.78 13.17
C GLY A 81 -18.86 7.28 13.19
N GLU A 82 -20.02 6.87 12.66
CA GLU A 82 -20.38 5.46 12.53
C GLU A 82 -19.57 4.79 11.40
N ALA A 83 -19.35 3.49 11.47
CA ALA A 83 -18.64 2.74 10.43
C ALA A 83 -19.35 2.76 9.06
N THR A 84 -20.62 3.19 9.02
CA THR A 84 -21.41 3.36 7.80
C THR A 84 -21.35 4.77 7.23
N ASP A 85 -20.66 5.70 7.88
CA ASP A 85 -20.50 7.05 7.37
C ASP A 85 -19.59 7.04 6.13
N THR A 86 -20.13 7.43 4.98
CA THR A 86 -19.39 7.45 3.71
C THR A 86 -19.05 8.83 3.21
N ASN A 87 -19.66 9.87 3.78
CA ASN A 87 -19.43 11.23 3.34
C ASN A 87 -18.25 11.87 4.07
N GLY A 88 -17.05 11.73 3.52
CA GLY A 88 -15.82 12.26 4.08
C GLY A 88 -15.73 13.79 4.13
N CYS A 89 -16.64 14.50 3.44
CA CYS A 89 -16.73 15.95 3.53
C CYS A 89 -17.57 16.43 4.73
N ALA A 90 -18.44 15.57 5.27
CA ALA A 90 -19.29 15.87 6.42
C ALA A 90 -18.78 15.21 7.71
N ALA A 91 -18.16 14.05 7.60
CA ALA A 91 -17.69 13.27 8.73
C ALA A 91 -16.52 13.95 9.48
N GLU A 92 -16.46 13.71 10.79
CA GLU A 92 -15.33 14.08 11.62
C GLU A 92 -14.28 12.95 11.64
N SER A 93 -13.01 13.31 11.78
CA SER A 93 -11.89 12.36 11.78
C SER A 93 -10.88 12.74 12.84
N LEU A 94 -10.20 11.74 13.38
CA LEU A 94 -9.02 11.90 14.24
C LEU A 94 -7.94 12.68 13.49
N PRO A 95 -7.14 13.51 14.21
CA PRO A 95 -6.12 14.34 13.58
C PRO A 95 -4.95 13.51 13.04
N LEU A 96 -4.19 14.11 12.11
CA LEU A 96 -2.90 13.56 11.71
C LEU A 96 -1.97 13.43 12.92
N GLY A 97 -1.11 12.42 12.90
CA GLY A 97 -0.22 12.06 14.01
C GLY A 97 -0.86 11.12 15.04
N THR A 98 -2.16 10.80 14.92
CA THR A 98 -2.84 9.80 15.74
C THR A 98 -2.09 8.47 15.68
N PRO A 99 -1.77 7.84 16.83
CA PRO A 99 -1.12 6.53 16.86
C PRO A 99 -1.99 5.44 16.23
N VAL A 100 -1.34 4.56 15.48
CA VAL A 100 -1.95 3.35 14.91
C VAL A 100 -1.03 2.17 15.22
N THR A 101 -1.61 1.03 15.58
CA THR A 101 -0.86 -0.22 15.77
C THR A 101 -1.20 -1.23 14.68
N PHE A 102 -0.20 -2.00 14.27
CA PHE A 102 -0.36 -3.18 13.42
C PHE A 102 -0.41 -4.40 14.33
N ASN A 103 -1.45 -5.22 14.19
CA ASN A 103 -1.74 -6.30 15.11
C ASN A 103 -1.99 -7.63 14.39
N GLU A 104 -1.83 -8.71 15.13
CA GLU A 104 -2.23 -10.09 14.78
C GLU A 104 -3.06 -10.64 15.92
N GLY A 105 -4.03 -11.51 15.63
CA GLY A 105 -4.77 -12.20 16.68
C GLY A 105 -5.87 -11.35 17.32
N GLY A 106 -6.24 -10.23 16.71
CA GLY A 106 -7.28 -9.36 17.23
C GLY A 106 -8.64 -10.01 17.08
N SER A 107 -9.47 -9.89 18.12
CA SER A 107 -10.80 -10.46 18.19
C SER A 107 -11.78 -9.54 18.92
N LEU A 108 -13.05 -9.96 19.03
CA LEU A 108 -14.03 -9.30 19.91
C LEU A 108 -13.62 -9.27 21.39
N LEU A 109 -12.63 -10.09 21.79
CA LEU A 109 -12.14 -10.18 23.17
C LEU A 109 -10.93 -9.28 23.45
N GLY A 110 -10.27 -8.75 22.42
CA GLY A 110 -9.11 -7.88 22.57
C GLY A 110 -8.36 -7.65 21.26
N GLU A 111 -7.48 -6.66 21.23
CA GLU A 111 -6.78 -6.23 20.01
C GLU A 111 -5.66 -7.18 19.55
N GLY A 112 -5.42 -8.28 20.26
CA GLY A 112 -4.37 -9.23 19.92
C GLY A 112 -2.96 -8.75 20.26
N THR A 113 -1.98 -9.22 19.49
CA THR A 113 -0.55 -8.91 19.65
C THR A 113 -0.14 -7.76 18.74
N VAL A 114 0.50 -6.74 19.30
CA VAL A 114 1.07 -5.62 18.52
C VAL A 114 2.35 -6.08 17.81
N LEU A 115 2.31 -6.10 16.49
CA LEU A 115 3.42 -6.42 15.58
C LEU A 115 4.32 -5.21 15.30
N GLY A 116 3.73 -4.00 15.30
CA GLY A 116 4.44 -2.76 15.02
C GLY A 116 3.55 -1.53 15.21
N LYS A 117 4.13 -0.35 14.98
CA LYS A 117 3.47 0.94 15.20
C LYS A 117 3.64 1.89 14.03
N GLY A 118 2.75 2.86 13.97
CA GLY A 118 2.82 3.96 13.04
C GLY A 118 1.95 5.13 13.48
N LYS A 119 1.83 6.12 12.60
CA LYS A 119 0.98 7.29 12.82
C LYS A 119 0.21 7.65 11.56
N LEU A 120 -1.05 8.05 11.73
CA LEU A 120 -1.86 8.58 10.64
C LEU A 120 -1.13 9.79 10.01
N ALA A 121 -0.71 9.64 8.76
CA ALA A 121 0.08 10.64 8.03
C ALA A 121 -0.74 11.35 6.95
N TYR A 122 -1.81 10.70 6.48
CA TYR A 122 -2.74 11.27 5.51
C TYR A 122 -4.14 10.71 5.74
N SER A 123 -5.17 11.53 5.53
CA SER A 123 -6.57 11.12 5.48
C SER A 123 -7.27 11.96 4.42
N SER A 124 -7.98 11.31 3.49
CA SER A 124 -8.78 11.97 2.46
C SER A 124 -9.87 12.84 3.08
N TRP A 125 -10.51 12.39 4.17
CA TRP A 125 -11.58 13.12 4.86
C TRP A 125 -11.09 14.43 5.46
N LEU A 126 -9.99 14.39 6.23
CA LEU A 126 -9.36 15.61 6.76
C LEU A 126 -8.95 16.55 5.63
N THR A 127 -8.44 16.00 4.54
CA THR A 127 -7.97 16.78 3.39
C THR A 127 -9.13 17.45 2.67
N MET A 128 -10.20 16.71 2.36
CA MET A 128 -11.40 17.23 1.73
C MET A 128 -12.04 18.32 2.58
N LYS A 129 -12.13 18.12 3.89
CA LYS A 129 -12.63 19.14 4.83
C LYS A 129 -11.76 20.39 4.84
N LYS A 130 -10.43 20.24 4.90
CA LYS A 130 -9.47 21.36 4.86
C LYS A 130 -9.56 22.15 3.54
N GLN A 131 -9.78 21.46 2.42
CA GLN A 131 -9.90 22.10 1.10
C GLN A 131 -11.31 22.62 0.80
N GLY A 132 -12.31 22.27 1.62
CA GLY A 132 -13.69 22.61 1.38
C GLY A 132 -14.27 21.91 0.14
N THR A 133 -13.85 20.67 -0.15
CA THR A 133 -14.32 19.87 -1.29
C THR A 133 -15.85 19.84 -1.35
N LYS A 134 -16.40 20.05 -2.55
CA LYS A 134 -17.85 20.08 -2.83
C LYS A 134 -18.31 19.05 -3.86
N ASP A 135 -17.37 18.40 -4.54
CA ASP A 135 -17.71 17.36 -5.52
C ASP A 135 -18.35 16.17 -4.80
N ALA A 136 -19.60 15.87 -5.15
CA ALA A 136 -20.40 14.89 -4.43
C ALA A 136 -19.79 13.48 -4.46
N ASN A 137 -19.19 13.10 -5.60
CA ASN A 137 -18.60 11.78 -5.77
C ASN A 137 -17.30 11.63 -4.98
N THR A 138 -16.43 12.65 -5.05
CA THR A 138 -15.22 12.70 -4.23
C THR A 138 -15.58 12.62 -2.75
N CYS A 139 -16.57 13.40 -2.30
CA CYS A 139 -17.04 13.37 -0.92
C CYS A 139 -17.61 12.01 -0.48
N ALA A 140 -18.31 11.31 -1.37
CA ALA A 140 -18.98 10.05 -1.05
C ALA A 140 -18.10 8.80 -1.13
N TYR A 141 -16.99 8.86 -1.89
CA TYR A 141 -16.24 7.66 -2.27
C TYR A 141 -14.73 7.74 -2.04
N ASN A 142 -14.15 8.93 -1.78
CA ASN A 142 -12.74 9.03 -1.46
C ASN A 142 -12.51 8.72 0.02
N ASP A 143 -12.17 7.48 0.32
CA ASP A 143 -12.05 6.96 1.67
C ASP A 143 -10.65 6.39 1.93
N PHE A 144 -9.62 7.11 1.50
CA PHE A 144 -8.23 6.66 1.56
C PHE A 144 -7.42 7.38 2.64
N ALA A 145 -6.65 6.62 3.41
CA ALA A 145 -5.72 7.15 4.39
C ALA A 145 -4.40 6.38 4.40
N LEU A 146 -3.34 7.03 4.90
CA LEU A 146 -2.00 6.45 5.02
C LEU A 146 -1.51 6.54 6.45
N VAL A 147 -0.97 5.43 6.94
CA VAL A 147 -0.27 5.35 8.22
C VAL A 147 1.22 5.24 7.93
N LYS A 148 2.00 6.22 8.38
CA LYS A 148 3.46 6.17 8.31
C LYS A 148 3.97 5.17 9.33
N VAL A 149 4.68 4.15 8.86
CA VAL A 149 5.28 3.11 9.70
C VAL A 149 6.43 3.71 10.51
N ASP A 150 6.52 3.37 11.80
CA ASP A 150 7.62 3.80 12.64
C ASP A 150 8.95 3.25 12.12
N ALA A 151 10.03 4.03 12.28
CA ALA A 151 11.31 3.71 11.67
C ALA A 151 11.87 2.33 12.09
N ALA A 152 11.59 1.91 13.32
CA ALA A 152 12.00 0.63 13.88
C ALA A 152 11.26 -0.58 13.27
N ASP A 153 10.06 -0.36 12.70
CA ASP A 153 9.20 -1.43 12.19
C ASP A 153 9.25 -1.55 10.66
N LYS A 154 9.93 -0.64 9.94
CA LYS A 154 10.08 -0.70 8.48
C LYS A 154 10.65 -2.03 7.98
N GLY A 155 11.55 -2.65 8.74
CA GLY A 155 12.16 -3.94 8.41
C GLY A 155 11.24 -5.15 8.58
N LYS A 156 9.98 -4.94 9.02
CA LYS A 156 8.94 -5.97 9.12
C LYS A 156 7.97 -5.93 7.94
N VAL A 157 8.11 -4.95 7.05
CA VAL A 157 7.15 -4.67 5.99
C VAL A 157 7.47 -5.50 4.75
N ASN A 158 6.43 -6.08 4.14
CA ASN A 158 6.48 -6.59 2.77
C ASN A 158 5.25 -6.10 1.98
N PRO A 159 5.41 -5.58 0.75
CA PRO A 159 4.31 -5.07 -0.07
C PRO A 159 3.43 -6.16 -0.71
N SER A 160 3.84 -7.43 -0.65
CA SER A 160 3.12 -8.57 -1.21
C SER A 160 1.81 -8.83 -0.47
N VAL A 161 0.71 -8.99 -1.20
CA VAL A 161 -0.56 -9.42 -0.58
C VAL A 161 -0.46 -10.90 -0.20
N PRO A 162 -0.72 -11.30 1.05
CA PRO A 162 -0.63 -12.70 1.46
C PRO A 162 -1.50 -13.59 0.57
N ILE A 163 -0.97 -14.77 0.21
CA ILE A 163 -1.54 -15.77 -0.71
C ILE A 163 -1.61 -15.32 -2.18
N TRP A 164 -1.87 -14.04 -2.46
CA TRP A 164 -2.05 -13.54 -3.81
C TRP A 164 -0.77 -13.00 -4.48
N GLY A 165 0.22 -12.54 -3.71
CA GLY A 165 1.34 -11.75 -4.24
C GLY A 165 0.88 -10.35 -4.71
N GLY A 166 1.65 -9.71 -5.61
CA GLY A 166 1.32 -8.36 -6.09
C GLY A 166 1.30 -7.29 -4.98
N PRO A 167 0.89 -6.04 -5.22
CA PRO A 167 0.34 -5.54 -6.47
C PRO A 167 1.42 -5.40 -7.57
N THR A 168 1.02 -5.57 -8.83
CA THR A 168 1.87 -5.39 -10.02
C THR A 168 1.92 -3.93 -10.49
N GLY A 169 0.97 -3.12 -10.03
CA GLY A 169 0.79 -1.71 -10.34
C GLY A 169 -0.52 -1.18 -9.75
N VAL A 170 -0.94 0.00 -10.20
CA VAL A 170 -2.27 0.56 -9.95
C VAL A 170 -3.13 0.27 -11.18
N ASP A 171 -4.38 -0.11 -10.97
CA ASP A 171 -5.39 -0.21 -12.01
C ASP A 171 -5.85 1.20 -12.41
N THR A 172 -5.84 1.54 -13.70
CA THR A 172 -6.06 2.93 -14.16
C THR A 172 -7.22 3.08 -15.13
N ASP A 173 -7.89 1.99 -15.45
CA ASP A 173 -9.01 1.88 -16.38
C ASP A 173 -10.28 1.33 -15.71
N GLY A 174 -10.16 0.87 -14.46
CA GLY A 174 -11.24 0.46 -13.60
C GLY A 174 -11.67 -0.98 -13.85
N THR A 175 -12.92 -1.30 -13.55
CA THR A 175 -13.47 -2.65 -13.62
C THR A 175 -14.74 -2.71 -14.47
N ALA A 176 -14.91 -3.83 -15.17
CA ALA A 176 -16.16 -4.21 -15.82
C ALA A 176 -16.99 -5.13 -14.93
N ALA A 177 -18.30 -5.14 -15.16
CA ALA A 177 -19.20 -6.09 -14.50
C ALA A 177 -18.79 -7.54 -14.86
N GLY A 178 -18.56 -8.35 -13.83
CA GLY A 178 -18.09 -9.73 -13.97
C GLY A 178 -16.57 -9.91 -13.87
N ASP A 179 -15.79 -8.82 -13.79
CA ASP A 179 -14.36 -8.93 -13.56
C ASP A 179 -14.08 -9.57 -12.20
N LYS A 180 -13.09 -10.46 -12.16
CA LYS A 180 -12.64 -11.07 -10.91
C LYS A 180 -11.79 -10.09 -10.12
N VAL A 181 -12.04 -10.05 -8.82
CA VAL A 181 -11.26 -9.28 -7.87
C VAL A 181 -10.79 -10.16 -6.72
N TYR A 182 -9.61 -9.85 -6.19
CA TYR A 182 -8.93 -10.61 -5.14
C TYR A 182 -8.59 -9.68 -3.98
N SER A 183 -8.80 -10.13 -2.75
CA SER A 183 -8.51 -9.32 -1.56
C SER A 183 -8.04 -10.19 -0.42
N TYR A 184 -7.43 -9.57 0.58
CA TYR A 184 -7.11 -10.19 1.86
C TYR A 184 -7.71 -9.33 2.96
N GLY A 185 -8.75 -9.84 3.64
CA GLY A 185 -9.43 -9.16 4.74
C GLY A 185 -9.16 -9.87 6.06
N ASN A 186 -8.87 -9.12 7.12
CA ASN A 186 -8.55 -9.68 8.42
C ASN A 186 -9.41 -9.02 9.50
N SER A 187 -10.71 -9.28 9.44
CA SER A 187 -11.64 -8.83 10.47
C SER A 187 -11.44 -9.58 11.79
N SER A 188 -11.31 -8.82 12.88
CA SER A 188 -11.33 -9.31 14.25
C SER A 188 -12.64 -10.05 14.63
N VAL A 189 -13.73 -9.83 13.88
CA VAL A 189 -14.99 -10.55 14.07
C VAL A 189 -14.88 -12.02 13.63
N ARG A 190 -13.87 -12.37 12.82
CA ARG A 190 -13.64 -13.76 12.37
C ARG A 190 -12.85 -14.60 13.37
N ALA A 191 -12.40 -14.03 14.50
CA ALA A 191 -11.65 -14.73 15.54
C ALA A 191 -10.47 -15.56 14.97
N ASP A 192 -9.67 -14.93 14.11
CA ASP A 192 -8.46 -15.50 13.48
C ASP A 192 -8.67 -16.77 12.65
N LEU A 193 -9.85 -16.93 12.05
CA LEU A 193 -10.05 -17.94 11.00
C LEU A 193 -9.38 -17.49 9.69
N ASP A 194 -8.05 -17.58 9.63
CA ASP A 194 -7.21 -17.18 8.48
C ASP A 194 -7.65 -17.80 7.14
N LEU A 195 -8.29 -18.97 7.19
CA LEU A 195 -8.84 -19.64 6.01
C LEU A 195 -9.89 -18.80 5.27
N LEU A 196 -10.50 -17.81 5.94
CA LEU A 196 -11.52 -16.92 5.37
C LEU A 196 -10.96 -15.54 5.00
N SER A 197 -9.66 -15.31 5.20
CA SER A 197 -9.02 -14.03 4.94
C SER A 197 -8.82 -13.77 3.45
N PRO A 198 -8.40 -14.76 2.62
CA PRO A 198 -8.44 -14.63 1.17
C PRO A 198 -9.88 -14.48 0.67
N LYS A 199 -10.12 -13.43 -0.10
CA LYS A 199 -11.41 -13.15 -0.72
C LYS A 199 -11.27 -13.17 -2.23
N ILE A 200 -12.26 -13.79 -2.87
CA ILE A 200 -12.50 -13.69 -4.31
C ILE A 200 -13.88 -13.08 -4.49
N GLY A 201 -14.00 -12.15 -5.42
CA GLY A 201 -15.26 -11.50 -5.74
C GLY A 201 -15.41 -11.23 -7.23
N LEU A 202 -16.57 -10.67 -7.56
CA LEU A 202 -16.91 -10.18 -8.88
C LEU A 202 -17.26 -8.70 -8.78
N SER A 203 -16.63 -7.88 -9.63
CA SER A 203 -17.02 -6.49 -9.81
C SER A 203 -18.40 -6.38 -10.45
N LEU A 204 -19.12 -5.33 -10.11
CA LEU A 204 -20.37 -4.90 -10.74
C LEU A 204 -20.14 -3.73 -11.71
N GLY A 205 -18.88 -3.34 -11.93
CA GLY A 205 -18.44 -2.30 -12.85
C GLY A 205 -18.39 -0.88 -12.25
N ASP A 206 -17.87 0.07 -13.02
CA ASP A 206 -17.46 1.41 -12.55
C ASP A 206 -18.53 2.50 -12.62
N SER A 207 -19.80 2.16 -12.39
CA SER A 207 -20.89 3.10 -12.63
C SER A 207 -21.81 3.24 -11.43
N VAL A 208 -21.21 3.57 -10.28
CA VAL A 208 -21.97 4.19 -9.19
C VAL A 208 -22.07 5.68 -9.53
N ASN A 209 -23.29 6.17 -9.75
CA ASN A 209 -23.56 7.57 -10.12
C ASN A 209 -22.78 8.07 -11.36
N GLY A 210 -22.45 7.17 -12.29
CA GLY A 210 -21.75 7.51 -13.54
C GLY A 210 -20.29 7.93 -13.36
N THR A 211 -19.64 7.54 -12.25
CA THR A 211 -18.24 7.82 -11.98
C THR A 211 -17.47 6.55 -11.60
N ARG A 212 -16.17 6.55 -11.92
CA ARG A 212 -15.23 5.50 -11.53
C ARG A 212 -14.77 5.58 -10.07
N TRP A 213 -15.16 6.60 -9.29
CA TRP A 213 -14.73 6.77 -7.91
C TRP A 213 -15.03 5.58 -6.98
N SER A 214 -15.96 4.70 -7.37
CA SER A 214 -16.24 3.49 -6.62
C SER A 214 -16.54 2.30 -7.53
N HIS A 215 -16.07 1.13 -7.11
CA HIS A 215 -16.30 -0.15 -7.76
C HIS A 215 -17.14 -1.05 -6.83
N PRO A 216 -18.45 -1.15 -7.03
CA PRO A 216 -19.29 -2.08 -6.29
C PRO A 216 -18.95 -3.52 -6.68
N LEU A 217 -18.97 -4.44 -5.72
CA LEU A 217 -18.59 -5.83 -5.94
C LEU A 217 -19.34 -6.79 -5.00
N TYR A 218 -19.38 -8.07 -5.36
CA TYR A 218 -19.80 -9.15 -4.46
C TYR A 218 -18.62 -10.08 -4.18
N ASN A 219 -18.33 -10.31 -2.90
CA ASN A 219 -17.36 -11.32 -2.47
C ASN A 219 -18.06 -12.65 -2.20
N LEU A 220 -17.40 -13.78 -2.53
CA LEU A 220 -17.88 -15.12 -2.19
C LEU A 220 -18.09 -15.28 -0.68
N THR A 221 -17.12 -14.78 0.10
CA THR A 221 -17.28 -14.54 1.53
C THR A 221 -17.53 -13.04 1.73
N PRO A 222 -18.74 -12.61 2.14
CA PRO A 222 -19.05 -11.19 2.29
C PRO A 222 -18.02 -10.47 3.16
N GLY A 223 -17.72 -9.22 2.85
CA GLY A 223 -17.00 -8.34 3.78
C GLY A 223 -17.80 -8.19 5.07
N ILE A 224 -17.12 -8.03 6.19
CA ILE A 224 -17.75 -7.77 7.50
C ILE A 224 -17.02 -6.64 8.21
N PRO A 225 -17.59 -6.03 9.28
CA PRO A 225 -16.88 -5.03 10.07
C PRO A 225 -15.46 -5.49 10.45
N GLY A 226 -14.46 -4.64 10.26
CA GLY A 226 -13.05 -4.99 10.41
C GLY A 226 -12.33 -5.34 9.11
N ASP A 227 -13.04 -5.80 8.07
CA ASP A 227 -12.46 -5.95 6.73
C ASP A 227 -12.26 -4.57 6.05
N SER A 228 -12.91 -3.51 6.55
CA SER A 228 -12.72 -2.13 6.10
C SER A 228 -11.24 -1.78 5.91
N GLY A 229 -10.92 -1.12 4.81
CA GLY A 229 -9.55 -0.78 4.43
C GLY A 229 -8.80 -1.84 3.64
N SER A 230 -9.31 -3.08 3.51
CA SER A 230 -8.66 -4.13 2.71
C SER A 230 -8.44 -3.69 1.25
N GLY A 231 -7.30 -4.04 0.69
CA GLY A 231 -6.97 -3.77 -0.71
C GLY A 231 -7.59 -4.81 -1.65
N PHE A 232 -8.02 -4.37 -2.83
CA PHE A 232 -8.54 -5.24 -3.90
C PHE A 232 -7.63 -5.19 -5.13
N LEU A 233 -7.34 -6.36 -5.69
CA LEU A 233 -6.54 -6.58 -6.89
C LEU A 233 -7.44 -7.06 -8.04
N ASN A 234 -7.13 -6.66 -9.28
CA ASN A 234 -7.74 -7.23 -10.49
C ASN A 234 -7.05 -8.56 -10.89
N ALA A 235 -7.46 -9.15 -12.02
CA ALA A 235 -6.89 -10.41 -12.53
C ALA A 235 -5.43 -10.31 -13.01
N ASP A 236 -4.90 -9.10 -13.20
CA ASP A 236 -3.49 -8.84 -13.52
C ASP A 236 -2.67 -8.47 -12.27
N GLY A 237 -3.30 -8.53 -11.09
CA GLY A 237 -2.68 -8.19 -9.81
C GLY A 237 -2.48 -6.69 -9.62
N GLN A 238 -3.16 -5.82 -10.37
CA GLN A 238 -3.10 -4.37 -10.16
C GLN A 238 -4.04 -3.96 -9.04
N ALA A 239 -3.62 -2.97 -8.24
CA ALA A 239 -4.43 -2.41 -7.17
C ALA A 239 -5.61 -1.61 -7.72
N VAL A 240 -6.82 -2.13 -7.51
CA VAL A 240 -8.09 -1.54 -7.94
C VAL A 240 -8.59 -0.53 -6.91
N GLY A 241 -8.59 -0.90 -5.63
CA GLY A 241 -9.29 -0.07 -4.64
C GLY A 241 -9.13 -0.47 -3.19
N THR A 242 -9.61 0.42 -2.33
CA THR A 242 -9.69 0.26 -0.87
C THR A 242 -11.13 -0.05 -0.46
N LEU A 243 -11.35 -1.06 0.37
CA LEU A 243 -12.69 -1.37 0.89
C LEU A 243 -13.20 -0.26 1.81
N SER A 244 -14.20 0.49 1.33
CA SER A 244 -14.78 1.62 2.06
C SER A 244 -16.02 1.20 2.85
N THR A 245 -16.98 0.50 2.24
CA THR A 245 -18.22 0.14 2.93
C THR A 245 -18.82 -1.19 2.52
N LEU A 246 -19.73 -1.67 3.38
CA LEU A 246 -20.74 -2.66 3.05
C LEU A 246 -21.92 -1.93 2.38
N GLY A 247 -22.22 -2.28 1.13
CA GLY A 247 -23.40 -1.79 0.42
C GLY A 247 -24.67 -2.19 1.14
N LEU A 248 -25.41 -1.19 1.64
CA LEU A 248 -26.72 -1.39 2.27
C LEU A 248 -27.85 -1.29 1.24
N LEU A 249 -27.82 -0.28 0.37
CA LEU A 249 -28.79 -0.08 -0.72
C LEU A 249 -28.11 0.61 -1.92
N PRO A 250 -28.57 0.36 -3.16
CA PRO A 250 -29.64 -0.57 -3.56
C PRO A 250 -29.17 -2.03 -3.71
N LEU A 251 -27.88 -2.29 -3.50
CA LEU A 251 -27.25 -3.60 -3.66
C LEU A 251 -26.96 -4.20 -2.26
N PRO A 252 -27.94 -4.83 -1.60
CA PRO A 252 -27.71 -5.43 -0.29
C PRO A 252 -26.61 -6.48 -0.39
N ALA A 253 -25.78 -6.54 0.66
CA ALA A 253 -24.63 -7.43 0.79
C ALA A 253 -23.52 -7.24 -0.24
N SER A 254 -23.58 -6.19 -1.07
CA SER A 254 -22.42 -5.81 -1.88
C SER A 254 -21.37 -5.14 -0.99
N ASN A 255 -20.18 -4.99 -1.52
CA ASN A 255 -19.13 -4.14 -0.98
C ASN A 255 -18.89 -3.01 -1.96
N ASN A 256 -18.47 -1.85 -1.46
CA ASN A 256 -17.97 -0.76 -2.29
C ASN A 256 -16.50 -0.55 -1.96
N ILE A 257 -15.65 -0.61 -2.99
CA ILE A 257 -14.27 -0.15 -2.90
C ILE A 257 -14.17 1.23 -3.57
N GLY A 258 -13.29 2.09 -3.06
CA GLY A 258 -12.88 3.30 -3.77
C GLY A 258 -11.98 2.96 -4.96
N ASP A 259 -11.64 3.95 -5.77
CA ASP A 259 -10.70 3.80 -6.90
C ASP A 259 -9.29 4.22 -6.50
N MET A 260 -8.37 3.26 -6.47
CA MET A 260 -6.99 3.48 -6.00
C MET A 260 -6.23 4.50 -6.86
N ASP A 261 -6.48 4.57 -8.17
CA ASP A 261 -5.83 5.57 -9.03
C ASP A 261 -6.29 6.98 -8.67
N LEU A 262 -7.60 7.19 -8.52
CA LEU A 262 -8.16 8.49 -8.14
C LEU A 262 -7.81 8.89 -6.69
N GLU A 263 -7.92 7.95 -5.75
CA GLU A 263 -7.57 8.14 -4.34
C GLU A 263 -6.08 8.51 -4.19
N LEU A 264 -5.19 7.76 -4.85
CA LEU A 264 -3.75 8.01 -4.80
C LEU A 264 -3.40 9.33 -5.48
N LYS A 265 -3.99 9.67 -6.63
CA LYS A 265 -3.79 10.97 -7.29
C LYS A 265 -4.24 12.12 -6.42
N PHE A 266 -5.39 11.98 -5.76
CA PHE A 266 -5.88 12.98 -4.82
C PHE A 266 -4.90 13.15 -3.64
N ALA A 267 -4.39 12.07 -3.07
CA ALA A 267 -3.38 12.11 -2.01
C ALA A 267 -2.05 12.73 -2.48
N GLN A 268 -1.57 12.36 -3.67
CA GLN A 268 -0.34 12.93 -4.27
C GLN A 268 -0.46 14.44 -4.47
N ALA A 269 -1.62 14.93 -4.89
CA ALA A 269 -1.86 16.35 -5.13
C ALA A 269 -1.98 17.19 -3.84
N SER A 270 -2.30 16.57 -2.70
CA SER A 270 -2.81 17.30 -1.52
C SER A 270 -2.11 17.01 -0.19
N SER A 271 -1.47 15.85 -0.05
CA SER A 271 -0.91 15.38 1.22
C SER A 271 0.36 16.12 1.66
N GLY A 272 1.11 16.69 0.71
CA GLY A 272 2.47 17.20 0.94
C GLY A 272 3.54 16.10 1.01
N ILE A 273 3.19 14.83 0.74
CA ILE A 273 4.14 13.70 0.71
C ILE A 273 4.80 13.63 -0.68
N SER A 274 6.03 14.15 -0.77
CA SER A 274 6.75 14.22 -2.05
C SER A 274 7.12 12.84 -2.59
N GLY A 275 6.70 12.52 -3.81
CA GLY A 275 7.00 11.25 -4.48
C GLY A 275 6.22 10.06 -3.92
N LEU A 276 5.08 10.31 -3.27
CA LEU A 276 4.15 9.28 -2.82
C LEU A 276 3.76 8.37 -3.99
N ARG A 277 3.96 7.06 -3.83
CA ARG A 277 3.61 6.04 -4.83
C ARG A 277 3.29 4.72 -4.15
N LEU A 278 2.47 3.91 -4.81
CA LEU A 278 2.27 2.50 -4.46
C LEU A 278 3.56 1.71 -4.71
N VAL A 279 3.89 0.81 -3.78
CA VAL A 279 5.02 -0.12 -3.87
C VAL A 279 4.50 -1.43 -4.46
N LYS A 280 5.19 -1.95 -5.48
CA LYS A 280 4.87 -3.25 -6.07
C LYS A 280 5.24 -4.40 -5.13
N GLY A 281 4.47 -5.48 -5.19
CA GLY A 281 4.75 -6.72 -4.48
C GLY A 281 6.15 -7.27 -4.75
N THR A 282 6.71 -7.97 -3.78
CA THR A 282 7.97 -8.72 -3.94
C THR A 282 7.75 -10.13 -4.47
N GLU A 283 6.53 -10.65 -4.30
CA GLU A 283 6.07 -11.93 -4.82
C GLU A 283 5.21 -11.71 -6.07
N PRO A 284 5.33 -12.57 -7.10
CA PRO A 284 4.50 -12.48 -8.29
C PRO A 284 3.03 -12.68 -7.93
N PHE A 285 2.15 -11.96 -8.63
CA PHE A 285 0.71 -12.16 -8.47
C PHE A 285 0.30 -13.56 -8.96
N SER A 286 -0.53 -14.24 -8.17
CA SER A 286 -0.96 -15.63 -8.40
C SER A 286 -2.43 -15.81 -8.00
N PRO A 287 -3.37 -15.79 -8.96
CA PRO A 287 -4.80 -15.91 -8.68
C PRO A 287 -5.29 -17.37 -8.49
N ILE A 288 -4.45 -18.27 -7.96
CA ILE A 288 -4.60 -19.74 -8.10
C ILE A 288 -5.48 -20.40 -7.02
N LEU A 289 -6.22 -19.63 -6.20
CA LEU A 289 -7.28 -20.22 -5.37
C LEU A 289 -8.53 -20.55 -6.18
#